data_AF-A0A1X2IYQ5-F1
#
_entry.id   AF-A0A1X2IYQ5-F1
#
_cell.length_a   1.000
_cell.length_b   1.000
_cell.length_c   1.000
_cell.angle_alpha   90.00
_cell.angle_beta   90.00
_cell.angle_gamma   90.00
#
_symmetry.space_group_name_H-M   'P 1'
#
loop_
_entity.id
_entity.type
_entity.pdbx_description
1 polymer ?
#
loop_
_entity_poly.entity_id
_entity_poly.type
_entity_poly.pdbx_seq_one_letter_code
_entity_poly.pdbx_strand_id
1 'polypeptide(L)'
;MFNRSQQQWSRLASSSRSALTFQQQQQPVLRQGFHGSTTAFAKKHPKQIKKENLAKRAQRVAEFERTKPSPIVSRHAPFFNSLQTPASAYSGSNKALYQHFLNTEDQQKLFEQTPKDIVEKNHLAAVGGVEDALAKEQHKVDTLQKLVGLQNGNAKAVQLWNVHQAIDWFKRKEGDTGSPEVQAAILTVRIHNLNSHLQQHKKDKHNYRQLRLMVHQRAKLLKYLKSKDASRYHTCLEGLGLEPRAVEGEITL
;
A
#
# COMPACT_ATOMS: atom_id res chain seq x y z
N MET A 1 -37.31 -19.92 -46.14
CA MET A 1 -37.74 -19.18 -47.34
C MET A 1 -36.62 -18.23 -47.75
N PHE A 2 -36.21 -18.32 -49.01
CA PHE A 2 -35.59 -17.31 -49.89
C PHE A 2 -34.65 -16.24 -49.29
N ASN A 3 -33.34 -16.25 -49.53
CA ASN A 3 -32.58 -16.05 -50.79
C ASN A 3 -32.23 -14.57 -51.08
N ARG A 4 -30.92 -14.33 -51.29
CA ARG A 4 -30.26 -13.30 -52.11
C ARG A 4 -30.36 -11.82 -51.72
N SER A 5 -29.17 -11.22 -51.56
CA SER A 5 -28.64 -10.21 -52.51
C SER A 5 -27.14 -10.03 -52.24
N GLN A 6 -26.26 -10.45 -53.15
CA GLN A 6 -25.67 -9.59 -54.21
C GLN A 6 -24.69 -8.56 -53.63
N GLN A 7 -23.49 -8.31 -54.16
CA GLN A 7 -22.94 -8.61 -55.48
C GLN A 7 -21.43 -8.25 -55.48
N GLN A 8 -20.69 -8.96 -56.33
CA GLN A 8 -19.55 -8.47 -57.15
C GLN A 8 -18.27 -8.13 -56.35
N TRP A 9 -17.06 -8.44 -56.81
CA TRP A 9 -16.50 -8.10 -58.11
C TRP A 9 -15.86 -9.30 -58.80
N SER A 10 -16.09 -9.40 -60.11
CA SER A 10 -15.40 -10.31 -61.00
C SER A 10 -15.02 -9.57 -62.28
N ARG A 11 -13.84 -9.94 -62.81
CA ARG A 11 -13.37 -9.90 -64.20
C ARG A 11 -12.38 -8.79 -64.56
N LEU A 12 -11.17 -9.25 -64.92
CA LEU A 12 -10.58 -9.10 -66.25
C LEU A 12 -9.94 -10.47 -66.59
N ALA A 13 -10.52 -11.23 -67.53
CA ALA A 13 -10.14 -11.30 -68.97
C ALA A 13 -8.81 -12.07 -69.16
N SER A 14 -8.84 -13.37 -69.46
CA SER A 14 -9.03 -14.03 -70.78
C SER A 14 -7.79 -14.04 -71.67
N SER A 15 -7.16 -15.22 -71.79
CA SER A 15 -6.46 -15.76 -72.97
C SER A 15 -5.87 -17.11 -72.54
N SER A 16 -5.78 -18.21 -73.28
CA SER A 16 -6.26 -18.68 -74.57
C SER A 16 -6.02 -20.20 -74.53
N ARG A 17 -6.91 -20.98 -75.14
CA ARG A 17 -6.82 -22.45 -75.21
C ARG A 17 -5.58 -22.88 -76.00
N SER A 18 -4.84 -23.85 -75.46
CA SER A 18 -4.02 -24.78 -76.23
C SER A 18 -4.30 -26.18 -75.70
N ALA A 19 -4.88 -27.02 -76.56
CA ALA A 19 -5.15 -28.41 -76.30
C ALA A 19 -3.84 -29.22 -76.39
N LEU A 20 -3.50 -29.95 -75.32
CA LEU A 20 -2.52 -31.03 -75.36
C LEU A 20 -3.06 -32.19 -74.51
N THR A 21 -3.55 -33.18 -75.25
CA THR A 21 -3.43 -34.63 -75.02
C THR A 21 -3.36 -35.12 -73.57
N PHE A 22 -4.47 -35.75 -73.16
CA PHE A 22 -4.65 -36.49 -71.93
C PHE A 22 -3.75 -37.73 -71.91
N GLN A 23 -2.58 -37.65 -71.26
CA GLN A 23 -1.80 -38.82 -70.88
C GLN A 23 -2.11 -39.14 -69.41
N GLN A 24 -2.84 -40.23 -69.23
CA GLN A 24 -3.36 -40.71 -67.96
C GLN A 24 -2.20 -41.16 -67.06
N GLN A 25 -1.64 -40.25 -66.27
CA GLN A 25 -0.83 -40.61 -65.10
C GLN A 25 -1.77 -40.89 -63.94
N GLN A 26 -2.11 -42.17 -63.75
CA GLN A 26 -2.67 -42.63 -62.49
C GLN A 26 -1.60 -42.45 -61.41
N GLN A 27 -1.64 -41.33 -60.68
CA GLN A 27 -0.94 -41.28 -59.40
C GLN A 27 -1.74 -42.13 -58.42
N PRO A 28 -1.13 -43.13 -57.76
CA PRO A 28 -1.84 -43.90 -56.76
C PRO A 28 -2.25 -42.95 -55.65
N VAL A 29 -3.56 -42.88 -55.39
CA VAL A 29 -4.10 -42.24 -54.20
C VAL A 29 -3.54 -43.02 -53.03
N LEU A 30 -2.48 -42.49 -52.42
CA LEU A 30 -1.98 -42.95 -51.13
C LEU A 30 -3.15 -42.79 -50.17
N ARG A 31 -3.88 -43.89 -49.93
CA ARG A 31 -4.68 -44.03 -48.73
C ARG A 31 -3.69 -43.75 -47.61
N GLN A 32 -3.77 -42.57 -47.01
CA GLN A 32 -3.13 -42.32 -45.74
C GLN A 32 -3.80 -43.30 -44.78
N GLY A 33 -3.20 -44.48 -44.69
CA GLY A 33 -3.50 -45.41 -43.62
C GLY A 33 -3.39 -44.60 -42.35
N PHE A 34 -4.37 -44.77 -41.48
CA PHE A 34 -4.27 -44.35 -40.10
C PHE A 34 -3.14 -45.19 -39.48
N HIS A 35 -1.89 -44.85 -39.81
CA HIS A 35 -0.71 -45.32 -39.14
C HIS A 35 -0.75 -44.58 -37.82
N GLY A 36 -1.50 -45.14 -36.88
CA GLY A 36 -1.26 -44.86 -35.48
C GLY A 36 0.20 -45.19 -35.24
N SER A 37 1.05 -44.17 -35.25
CA SER A 37 2.36 -44.30 -34.65
C SER A 37 2.08 -44.51 -33.17
N THR A 38 1.93 -45.77 -32.79
CA THR A 38 2.07 -46.18 -31.41
C THR A 38 3.54 -45.94 -31.06
N THR A 39 3.92 -44.67 -30.92
CA THR A 39 5.09 -44.32 -30.14
C THR A 39 4.76 -44.85 -28.76
N ALA A 40 5.34 -46.00 -28.41
CA ALA A 40 5.26 -46.53 -27.07
C ALA A 40 5.81 -45.41 -26.17
N PHE A 41 4.93 -44.69 -25.48
CA PHE A 41 5.32 -43.74 -24.44
C PHE A 41 6.03 -44.57 -23.37
N ALA A 42 7.34 -44.71 -23.50
CA ALA A 42 8.15 -45.40 -22.52
C ALA A 42 7.91 -44.73 -21.17
N LYS A 43 7.24 -45.43 -20.26
CA LYS A 43 6.95 -44.93 -18.91
C LYS A 43 8.30 -44.56 -18.29
N LYS A 44 8.49 -43.28 -17.98
CA LYS A 44 9.71 -42.82 -17.29
C LYS A 44 9.95 -43.69 -16.07
N HIS A 45 11.21 -44.02 -15.81
CA HIS A 45 11.55 -44.87 -14.68
C HIS A 45 11.08 -44.20 -13.37
N PRO A 46 10.45 -44.92 -12.40
CA PRO A 46 9.85 -44.31 -11.20
C PRO A 46 10.80 -43.40 -10.40
N LYS A 47 12.09 -43.75 -10.34
CA LYS A 47 13.13 -42.92 -9.70
C LYS A 47 13.33 -41.57 -10.42
N GLN A 48 13.24 -41.54 -11.75
CA GLN A 48 13.36 -40.31 -12.54
C GLN A 48 12.14 -39.40 -12.29
N ILE A 49 10.93 -39.97 -12.27
CA ILE A 49 9.70 -39.24 -11.92
C ILE A 49 9.81 -38.64 -10.51
N LYS A 50 10.29 -39.42 -9.53
CA LYS A 50 10.52 -38.93 -8.16
C LYS A 50 11.54 -37.79 -8.12
N LYS A 51 12.65 -37.90 -8.85
CA LYS A 51 13.69 -36.86 -8.94
C LYS A 51 13.12 -35.58 -9.58
N GLU A 52 12.39 -35.68 -10.68
CA GLU A 52 11.72 -34.54 -11.33
C GLU A 52 10.70 -33.88 -10.39
N ASN A 53 9.90 -34.66 -9.67
CA ASN A 53 8.93 -34.13 -8.71
C ASN A 53 9.60 -33.46 -7.50
N LEU A 54 10.71 -34.03 -7.00
CA LEU A 54 11.52 -33.40 -5.95
C LEU A 54 12.14 -32.09 -6.44
N ALA A 55 12.67 -32.05 -7.66
CA ALA A 55 13.21 -30.83 -8.25
C ALA A 55 12.14 -29.75 -8.40
N LYS A 56 10.95 -30.10 -8.91
CA LYS A 56 9.80 -29.18 -9.01
C LYS A 56 9.36 -28.67 -7.63
N ARG A 57 9.33 -29.54 -6.62
CA ARG A 57 9.02 -29.15 -5.23
C ARG A 57 10.07 -28.19 -4.67
N ALA A 58 11.34 -28.49 -4.86
CA ALA A 58 12.45 -27.65 -4.42
C ALA A 58 12.43 -26.28 -5.12
N GLN A 59 12.12 -26.23 -6.41
CA GLN A 59 11.94 -24.99 -7.16
C GLN A 59 10.79 -24.15 -6.59
N ARG A 60 9.61 -24.74 -6.36
CA ARG A 60 8.49 -24.04 -5.73
C ARG A 60 8.81 -23.54 -4.32
N VAL A 61 9.53 -24.31 -3.52
CA VAL A 61 9.97 -23.88 -2.19
C VAL A 61 10.96 -22.72 -2.32
N ALA A 62 11.95 -22.80 -3.20
CA ALA A 62 12.90 -21.71 -3.41
C ALA A 62 12.21 -20.43 -3.94
N GLU A 63 11.27 -20.55 -4.87
CA GLU A 63 10.43 -19.43 -5.34
C GLU A 63 9.58 -18.85 -4.20
N PHE A 64 8.97 -19.72 -3.39
CA PHE A 64 8.24 -19.32 -2.20
C PHE A 64 9.16 -18.54 -1.25
N GLU A 65 10.36 -19.03 -0.96
CA GLU A 65 11.30 -18.36 -0.06
C GLU A 65 11.78 -17.01 -0.58
N ARG A 66 12.05 -16.90 -1.89
CA ARG A 66 12.44 -15.62 -2.54
C ARG A 66 11.34 -14.57 -2.46
N THR A 67 10.08 -15.00 -2.48
CA THR A 67 8.91 -14.12 -2.47
C THR A 67 8.34 -13.90 -1.06
N LYS A 68 9.10 -14.19 0.00
CA LYS A 68 8.65 -13.95 1.39
C LYS A 68 8.50 -12.42 1.62
N PRO A 69 7.28 -11.93 1.91
CA PRO A 69 7.09 -10.50 2.19
C PRO A 69 7.71 -10.14 3.55
N SER A 70 8.13 -8.89 3.69
CA SER A 70 8.66 -8.41 4.97
C SER A 70 7.52 -8.30 6.01
N PRO A 71 7.74 -8.73 7.27
CA PRO A 71 6.74 -8.59 8.35
C PRO A 71 6.53 -7.16 8.86
N ILE A 72 7.40 -6.21 8.47
CA ILE A 72 7.36 -4.81 8.91
C ILE A 72 6.50 -3.99 7.94
N VAL A 73 6.90 -3.94 6.67
CA VAL A 73 6.18 -3.32 5.55
C VAL A 73 6.31 -4.25 4.33
N SER A 74 5.21 -4.86 3.90
CA SER A 74 5.25 -5.78 2.75
C SER A 74 5.11 -5.02 1.43
N ARG A 75 4.19 -4.06 1.37
CA ARG A 75 3.87 -3.23 0.21
C ARG A 75 3.61 -1.79 0.66
N HIS A 76 3.84 -0.83 -0.23
CA HIS A 76 3.50 0.58 0.04
C HIS A 76 1.97 0.76 -0.03
N ALA A 77 1.41 1.46 0.95
CA ALA A 77 -0.02 1.76 1.05
C ALA A 77 -0.26 3.27 1.12
N PRO A 78 -1.41 3.79 0.63
CA PRO A 78 -1.74 5.21 0.66
C PRO A 78 -1.67 5.83 2.07
N PHE A 79 -2.00 5.04 3.09
CA PHE A 79 -1.85 5.40 4.50
C PHE A 79 -0.46 5.96 4.84
N PHE A 80 0.62 5.37 4.31
CA PHE A 80 1.98 5.80 4.63
C PHE A 80 2.33 7.17 4.03
N ASN A 81 1.66 7.61 2.96
CA ASN A 81 1.84 8.96 2.41
C ASN A 81 1.34 10.05 3.36
N SER A 82 0.38 9.71 4.23
CA SER A 82 -0.13 10.64 5.24
C SER A 82 0.80 10.79 6.45
N LEU A 83 1.73 9.85 6.66
CA LEU A 83 2.59 9.85 7.83
C LEU A 83 3.80 10.77 7.64
N GLN A 84 4.22 11.41 8.73
CA GLN A 84 5.37 12.29 8.76
C GLN A 84 6.58 11.57 9.37
N THR A 85 7.73 11.69 8.71
CA THR A 85 9.02 11.37 9.34
C THR A 85 9.53 12.61 10.08
N PRO A 86 10.38 12.47 11.13
CA PRO A 86 10.98 13.64 11.78
C PRO A 86 11.68 14.56 10.79
N ALA A 87 12.43 13.99 9.83
CA ALA A 87 13.09 14.76 8.78
C ALA A 87 12.09 15.56 7.92
N SER A 88 10.97 14.95 7.53
CA SER A 88 9.90 15.61 6.77
C SER A 88 9.20 16.71 7.59
N ALA A 89 8.89 16.43 8.86
CA ALA A 89 8.23 17.37 9.75
C ALA A 89 9.09 18.63 10.01
N TYR A 90 10.42 18.48 10.06
CA TYR A 90 11.35 19.58 10.33
C TYR A 90 11.72 20.40 9.09
N SER A 91 11.48 19.89 7.88
CA SER A 91 11.83 20.55 6.62
C SER A 91 10.97 21.79 6.30
N GLY A 92 9.90 22.06 7.06
CA GLY A 92 9.10 23.30 6.96
C GLY A 92 8.28 23.47 5.66
N SER A 93 8.31 22.51 4.74
CA SER A 93 7.57 22.58 3.46
C SER A 93 6.10 22.17 3.58
N ASN A 94 5.74 21.48 4.65
CA ASN A 94 4.38 20.99 4.86
C ASN A 94 3.51 22.06 5.52
N LYS A 95 2.28 22.21 4.99
CA LYS A 95 1.14 22.95 5.56
C LYS A 95 1.15 22.86 7.10
N ALA A 96 1.02 24.00 7.79
CA ALA A 96 1.27 24.13 9.23
C ALA A 96 0.62 23.00 10.06
N LEU A 97 1.41 21.98 10.39
CA LEU A 97 1.02 20.91 11.29
C LEU A 97 1.29 21.39 12.71
N TYR A 98 0.29 21.27 13.57
CA TYR A 98 0.37 21.71 14.96
C TYR A 98 0.41 20.52 15.92
N GLN A 99 1.11 20.70 17.03
CA GLN A 99 1.16 19.77 18.16
C GLN A 99 -0.13 19.86 18.98
N HIS A 100 -0.24 19.05 20.03
CA HIS A 100 -1.33 19.11 21.02
C HIS A 100 -2.75 18.92 20.45
N PHE A 101 -2.87 18.30 19.27
CA PHE A 101 -4.16 17.95 18.66
C PHE A 101 -5.09 19.16 18.42
N LEU A 102 -4.52 20.32 18.07
CA LEU A 102 -5.33 21.47 17.68
C LEU A 102 -6.12 21.16 16.40
N ASN A 103 -7.45 21.12 16.51
CA ASN A 103 -8.32 20.97 15.35
C ASN A 103 -8.34 22.24 14.51
N THR A 104 -8.88 22.15 13.28
CA THR A 104 -9.01 23.32 12.40
C THR A 104 -9.87 24.43 13.03
N GLU A 105 -10.92 24.06 13.77
CA GLU A 105 -11.75 25.03 14.50
C GLU A 105 -10.97 25.72 15.63
N ASP A 106 -10.16 24.96 16.37
CA ASP A 106 -9.32 25.50 17.44
C ASP A 106 -8.26 26.43 16.88
N GLN A 107 -7.68 26.09 15.73
CA GLN A 107 -6.72 26.94 15.01
C GLN A 107 -7.36 28.26 14.57
N GLN A 108 -8.56 28.22 14.00
CA GLN A 108 -9.29 29.44 13.61
C GLN A 108 -9.60 30.32 14.83
N LYS A 109 -10.10 29.73 15.91
CA LYS A 109 -10.38 30.45 17.16
C LYS A 109 -9.11 31.10 17.72
N LEU A 110 -8.03 30.34 17.84
CA LEU A 110 -6.79 30.79 18.47
C LEU A 110 -6.00 31.78 17.63
N PHE A 111 -5.90 31.57 16.31
CA PHE A 111 -5.00 32.34 15.46
C PHE A 111 -5.71 33.47 14.69
N GLU A 112 -6.99 33.32 14.36
CA GLU A 112 -7.71 34.30 13.53
C GLU A 112 -8.71 35.14 14.33
N GLN A 113 -9.49 34.52 15.22
CA GLN A 113 -10.55 35.20 15.97
C GLN A 113 -10.01 35.91 17.22
N THR A 114 -9.20 35.21 18.03
CA THR A 114 -8.68 35.75 19.30
C THR A 114 -7.95 37.10 19.17
N PRO A 115 -7.07 37.33 18.18
CA PRO A 115 -6.41 38.63 18.03
C PRO A 115 -7.39 39.76 17.76
N LYS A 116 -8.40 39.50 16.93
CA LYS A 116 -9.46 40.48 16.61
C LYS A 116 -10.29 40.79 17.84
N ASP A 117 -10.75 39.77 18.56
CA ASP A 117 -11.55 39.93 19.77
C ASP A 117 -10.80 40.70 20.88
N ILE A 118 -9.50 40.45 21.03
CA ILE A 118 -8.66 41.16 22.01
C ILE A 118 -8.51 42.63 21.63
N VAL A 119 -8.24 42.90 20.37
CA VAL A 119 -8.13 44.26 19.83
C VAL A 119 -9.47 44.97 20.00
N GLU A 120 -10.59 44.31 19.67
CA GLU A 120 -11.96 44.77 19.86
C GLU A 120 -12.28 45.18 21.30
N LYS A 121 -11.92 44.34 22.26
CA LYS A 121 -12.12 44.61 23.69
C LYS A 121 -11.23 45.74 24.21
N ASN A 122 -10.01 45.87 23.69
CA ASN A 122 -9.01 46.82 24.17
C ASN A 122 -9.09 48.21 23.49
N HIS A 123 -9.98 48.41 22.53
CA HIS A 123 -10.14 49.65 21.77
C HIS A 123 -10.36 50.92 22.61
N LEU A 124 -10.80 50.82 23.88
CA LEU A 124 -10.92 51.99 24.76
C LEU A 124 -9.58 52.53 25.29
N ALA A 125 -8.47 51.79 25.19
CA ALA A 125 -7.23 52.10 25.92
C ALA A 125 -6.00 52.38 25.03
N ALA A 126 -6.10 52.29 23.71
CA ALA A 126 -4.93 52.33 22.83
C ALA A 126 -4.59 53.75 22.33
N VAL A 127 -3.50 54.31 22.86
CA VAL A 127 -2.92 55.62 22.45
C VAL A 127 -2.33 55.59 21.01
N GLY A 128 -2.08 54.40 20.44
CA GLY A 128 -1.35 54.19 19.17
C GLY A 128 -2.20 53.72 17.97
N GLY A 129 -3.52 53.80 18.03
CA GLY A 129 -4.39 53.35 16.94
C GLY A 129 -4.60 51.83 16.88
N VAL A 130 -5.57 51.40 16.06
CA VAL A 130 -6.03 50.01 15.99
C VAL A 130 -5.04 49.10 15.23
N GLU A 131 -4.41 49.62 14.20
CA GLU A 131 -3.51 48.86 13.31
C GLU A 131 -2.25 48.39 14.05
N ASP A 132 -1.62 49.28 14.83
CA ASP A 132 -0.44 48.94 15.64
C ASP A 132 -0.75 47.92 16.74
N ALA A 133 -1.95 47.98 17.31
CA ALA A 133 -2.41 47.00 18.30
C ALA A 133 -2.59 45.62 17.65
N LEU A 134 -3.20 45.57 16.47
CA LEU A 134 -3.40 44.32 15.73
C LEU A 134 -2.07 43.71 15.28
N ALA A 135 -1.10 44.50 14.82
CA ALA A 135 0.23 44.01 14.46
C ALA A 135 0.96 43.36 15.66
N LYS A 136 0.83 43.94 16.86
CA LYS A 136 1.41 43.36 18.08
C LYS A 136 0.74 42.03 18.45
N GLU A 137 -0.57 41.92 18.36
CA GLU A 137 -1.27 40.65 18.61
C GLU A 137 -0.92 39.60 17.53
N GLN A 138 -0.79 40.02 16.27
CA GLN A 138 -0.37 39.12 15.19
C GLN A 138 1.03 38.57 15.44
N HIS A 139 1.97 39.39 15.90
CA HIS A 139 3.29 38.92 16.30
C HIS A 139 3.23 37.86 17.42
N LYS A 140 2.30 37.99 18.38
CA LYS A 140 2.09 36.95 19.42
C LYS A 140 1.49 35.67 18.83
N VAL A 141 0.59 35.79 17.85
CA VAL A 141 0.09 34.62 17.11
C VAL A 141 1.22 33.91 16.40
N ASP A 142 2.10 34.64 15.73
CA ASP A 142 3.24 34.05 15.02
C ASP A 142 4.20 33.33 15.98
N THR A 143 4.44 33.88 17.17
CA THR A 143 5.25 33.18 18.20
C THR A 143 4.54 31.94 18.71
N LEU A 144 3.22 32.00 18.96
CA LEU A 144 2.42 30.84 19.36
C LEU A 144 2.40 29.74 18.29
N GLN A 145 2.24 30.10 17.01
CA GLN A 145 2.30 29.16 15.90
C GLN A 145 3.66 28.45 15.83
N LYS A 146 4.76 29.17 16.10
CA LYS A 146 6.09 28.56 16.19
C LYS A 146 6.21 27.62 17.38
N LEU A 147 5.69 27.98 18.55
CA LEU A 147 5.74 27.13 19.76
C LEU A 147 4.95 25.84 19.59
N VAL A 148 3.77 25.94 18.98
CA VAL A 148 2.85 24.81 18.79
C VAL A 148 3.17 24.02 17.51
N GLY A 149 3.93 24.57 16.57
CA GLY A 149 4.26 23.91 15.30
C GLY A 149 4.99 22.58 15.50
N LEU A 150 4.58 21.55 14.75
CA LEU A 150 5.17 20.21 14.78
C LEU A 150 6.66 20.21 14.39
N GLN A 151 7.05 21.19 13.57
CA GLN A 151 8.43 21.43 13.16
C GLN A 151 9.39 21.65 14.34
N ASN A 152 8.90 22.24 15.43
CA ASN A 152 9.68 22.50 16.63
C ASN A 152 9.45 21.42 17.71
N GLY A 153 8.68 20.38 17.38
CA GLY A 153 8.35 19.28 18.27
C GLY A 153 9.43 18.21 18.32
N ASN A 154 9.44 17.43 19.39
CA ASN A 154 10.32 16.27 19.50
C ASN A 154 9.84 15.11 18.58
N ALA A 155 10.68 14.08 18.41
CA ALA A 155 10.30 12.88 17.66
C ALA A 155 9.04 12.18 18.21
N LYS A 156 8.76 12.37 19.52
CA LYS A 156 7.55 11.84 20.16
C LYS A 156 6.29 12.57 19.70
N ALA A 157 6.34 13.88 19.49
CA ALA A 157 5.23 14.68 18.97
C ALA A 157 4.88 14.24 17.55
N VAL A 158 5.88 14.04 16.68
CA VAL A 158 5.70 13.48 15.33
C VAL A 158 5.06 12.09 15.40
N GLN A 159 5.52 11.23 16.32
CA GLN A 159 4.90 9.92 16.52
C GLN A 159 3.44 10.02 16.97
N LEU A 160 3.11 10.91 17.91
CA LEU A 160 1.75 11.10 18.40
C LEU A 160 0.83 11.59 17.28
N TRP A 161 1.31 12.52 16.46
CA TRP A 161 0.59 12.99 15.28
C TRP A 161 0.31 11.85 14.29
N ASN A 162 1.32 11.02 13.97
CA ASN A 162 1.16 9.85 13.11
C ASN A 162 0.18 8.82 13.69
N VAL A 163 0.17 8.64 15.01
CA VAL A 163 -0.79 7.77 15.71
C VAL A 163 -2.21 8.29 15.54
N HIS A 164 -2.41 9.61 15.62
CA HIS A 164 -3.72 10.21 15.40
C HIS A 164 -4.21 10.00 13.96
N GLN A 165 -3.34 10.22 12.96
CA GLN A 165 -3.65 9.91 11.57
C GLN A 165 -4.02 8.42 11.39
N ALA A 166 -3.31 7.51 12.06
CA ALA A 166 -3.64 6.09 12.02
C ALA A 166 -5.02 5.77 12.64
N ILE A 167 -5.41 6.47 13.70
CA ILE A 167 -6.76 6.34 14.26
C ILE A 167 -7.79 6.85 13.25
N ASP A 168 -7.58 8.02 12.66
CA ASP A 168 -8.51 8.62 11.72
C ASP A 168 -8.73 7.80 10.44
N TRP A 169 -7.69 7.11 9.96
CA TRP A 169 -7.78 6.23 8.79
C TRP A 169 -8.50 4.91 9.05
N PHE A 170 -8.37 4.34 10.26
CA PHE A 170 -8.84 2.98 10.56
C PHE A 170 -10.02 2.92 11.54
N LYS A 171 -10.45 4.07 12.10
CA LYS A 171 -11.62 4.15 12.98
C LYS A 171 -12.88 3.68 12.25
N ARG A 172 -13.69 2.89 12.94
CA ARG A 172 -14.99 2.43 12.40
C ARG A 172 -16.13 3.40 12.69
N LYS A 173 -15.99 4.15 13.77
CA LYS A 173 -16.92 5.17 14.24
C LYS A 173 -16.12 6.28 14.90
N GLU A 174 -16.76 7.42 15.09
CA GLU A 174 -16.17 8.49 15.88
C GLU A 174 -15.83 8.01 17.30
N GLY A 175 -14.63 8.34 17.76
CA GLY A 175 -14.10 7.90 19.05
C GLY A 175 -13.65 6.42 19.12
N ASP A 176 -13.59 5.68 18.01
CA ASP A 176 -13.08 4.31 18.02
C ASP A 176 -11.55 4.27 18.21
N THR A 177 -11.12 3.86 19.39
CA THR A 177 -9.70 3.70 19.76
C THR A 177 -9.33 2.25 20.06
N GLY A 178 -10.32 1.36 20.15
CA GLY A 178 -10.17 0.00 20.68
C GLY A 178 -10.31 -1.10 19.65
N SER A 179 -10.77 -0.81 18.42
CA SER A 179 -10.91 -1.84 17.39
C SER A 179 -9.57 -2.49 17.02
N PRO A 180 -9.57 -3.79 16.66
CA PRO A 180 -8.35 -4.49 16.27
C PRO A 180 -7.62 -3.81 15.10
N GLU A 181 -8.36 -3.21 14.17
CA GLU A 181 -7.82 -2.43 13.04
C GLU A 181 -7.03 -1.21 13.52
N VAL A 182 -7.65 -0.38 14.38
CA VAL A 182 -7.01 0.81 14.95
C VAL A 182 -5.79 0.41 15.77
N GLN A 183 -5.90 -0.61 16.62
CA GLN A 183 -4.76 -1.09 17.41
C GLN A 183 -3.60 -1.59 16.51
N ALA A 184 -3.90 -2.31 15.43
CA ALA A 184 -2.91 -2.76 14.46
C ALA A 184 -2.26 -1.59 13.71
N ALA A 185 -3.02 -0.55 13.38
CA ALA A 185 -2.52 0.68 12.75
C ALA A 185 -1.57 1.45 13.69
N ILE A 186 -1.94 1.61 14.96
CA ILE A 186 -1.09 2.24 15.98
C ILE A 186 0.22 1.47 16.14
N LEU A 187 0.16 0.13 16.23
CA LEU A 187 1.37 -0.70 16.27
C LEU A 187 2.22 -0.53 15.02
N THR A 188 1.60 -0.40 13.85
CA THR A 188 2.30 -0.17 12.57
C THR A 188 3.12 1.12 12.59
N VAL A 189 2.55 2.23 13.08
CA VAL A 189 3.28 3.49 13.26
C VAL A 189 4.47 3.32 14.22
N ARG A 190 4.28 2.63 15.34
CA ARG A 190 5.35 2.39 16.33
C ARG A 190 6.46 1.50 15.77
N ILE A 191 6.09 0.43 15.06
CA ILE A 191 7.00 -0.49 14.37
C ILE A 191 7.84 0.27 13.35
N HIS A 192 7.21 1.14 12.54
CA HIS A 192 7.92 1.93 11.53
C HIS A 192 8.95 2.86 12.17
N ASN A 193 8.53 3.64 13.20
CA ASN A 193 9.44 4.55 13.89
C ASN A 193 10.62 3.82 14.56
N LEU A 194 10.36 2.68 15.21
CA LEU A 194 11.41 1.91 15.86
C LEU A 194 12.35 1.24 14.83
N ASN A 195 11.80 0.78 13.71
CA ASN A 195 12.59 0.25 12.60
C ASN A 195 13.54 1.31 12.02
N SER A 196 13.07 2.54 11.78
CA SER A 196 13.92 3.64 11.32
C SER A 196 15.04 3.96 12.32
N HIS A 197 14.75 3.93 13.62
CA HIS A 197 15.78 4.09 14.66
C HIS A 197 16.82 2.95 14.63
N LEU A 198 16.37 1.70 14.53
CA LEU A 198 17.27 0.53 14.50
C LEU A 198 18.13 0.43 13.23
N GLN A 199 17.65 0.98 12.11
CA GLN A 199 18.47 1.10 10.89
C GLN A 199 19.73 1.95 11.12
N GLN A 200 19.61 3.00 11.94
CA GLN A 200 20.73 3.85 12.35
C GLN A 200 21.54 3.20 13.50
N HIS A 201 20.85 2.53 14.44
CA HIS A 201 21.43 1.95 15.65
C HIS A 201 21.40 0.41 15.66
N LYS A 202 22.19 -0.20 14.78
CA LYS A 202 22.22 -1.67 14.57
C LYS A 202 22.62 -2.49 15.81
N LYS A 203 23.33 -1.89 16.77
CA LYS A 203 23.81 -2.58 17.99
C LYS A 203 22.79 -2.60 19.13
N ASP A 204 21.65 -1.92 18.98
CA ASP A 204 20.64 -1.87 20.02
C ASP A 204 19.76 -3.14 20.02
N LYS A 205 20.22 -4.14 20.79
CA LYS A 205 19.52 -5.42 20.94
C LYS A 205 18.23 -5.31 21.74
N HIS A 206 18.14 -4.35 22.66
CA HIS A 206 16.96 -4.19 23.49
C HIS A 206 15.78 -3.70 22.64
N ASN A 207 15.99 -2.64 21.87
CA ASN A 207 14.96 -2.11 20.99
C ASN A 207 14.63 -3.07 19.85
N TYR A 208 15.60 -3.84 19.35
CA TYR A 208 15.31 -4.90 18.37
C TYR A 208 14.38 -5.99 18.94
N ARG A 209 14.55 -6.38 20.21
CA ARG A 209 13.59 -7.27 20.89
C ARG A 209 12.21 -6.64 20.99
N GLN A 210 12.12 -5.35 21.35
CA GLN A 210 10.83 -4.64 21.42
C GLN A 210 10.13 -4.57 20.06
N LEU A 211 10.88 -4.32 18.98
CA LEU A 211 10.37 -4.36 17.61
C LEU A 211 9.73 -5.72 17.31
N ARG A 212 10.44 -6.81 17.61
CA ARG A 212 9.96 -8.17 17.41
C ARG A 212 8.66 -8.44 18.17
N LEU A 213 8.60 -8.06 19.45
CA LEU A 213 7.40 -8.20 20.27
C LEU A 213 6.20 -7.44 19.68
N MET A 214 6.40 -6.20 19.23
CA MET A 214 5.33 -5.40 18.60
C MET A 214 4.84 -6.02 17.29
N VAL A 215 5.73 -6.54 16.44
CA VAL A 215 5.35 -7.23 15.20
C VAL A 215 4.51 -8.47 15.50
N HIS A 216 4.91 -9.29 16.48
CA HIS A 216 4.11 -10.45 16.89
C HIS A 216 2.76 -10.05 17.50
N GLN A 217 2.73 -8.98 18.31
CA GLN A 217 1.48 -8.46 18.87
C GLN A 217 0.51 -8.01 17.77
N ARG A 218 1.01 -7.27 16.76
CA ARG A 218 0.22 -6.86 15.59
C ARG A 218 -0.31 -8.07 14.84
N ALA A 219 0.53 -9.08 14.61
CA ALA A 219 0.10 -10.29 13.93
C ALA A 219 -0.97 -11.06 14.71
N LYS A 220 -0.88 -11.11 16.05
CA LYS A 220 -1.91 -11.72 16.91
C LYS A 220 -3.26 -11.01 16.77
N LEU A 221 -3.26 -9.67 16.77
CA LEU A 221 -4.48 -8.87 16.57
C LEU A 221 -5.10 -9.11 15.19
N LEU A 222 -4.28 -9.15 14.14
CA LEU A 222 -4.73 -9.40 12.77
C LEU A 222 -5.27 -10.83 12.59
N LYS A 223 -4.65 -11.84 13.22
CA LYS A 223 -5.17 -13.22 13.25
C LYS A 223 -6.52 -13.31 13.97
N TYR A 224 -6.70 -12.57 15.07
CA TYR A 224 -7.99 -12.46 15.76
C TYR A 224 -9.05 -11.76 14.90
N LEU A 225 -8.68 -10.69 14.19
CA LEU A 225 -9.59 -10.02 13.27
C LEU A 225 -10.04 -10.98 12.16
N LYS A 226 -9.11 -11.75 11.57
CA LYS A 226 -9.42 -12.76 10.55
C LYS A 226 -10.43 -13.81 11.03
N SER A 227 -10.29 -14.29 12.26
CA SER A 227 -11.22 -15.29 12.80
C SER A 227 -12.60 -14.72 13.13
N LYS A 228 -12.70 -13.40 13.36
CA LYS A 228 -13.97 -12.70 13.60
C LYS A 228 -14.66 -12.27 12.31
N ASP A 229 -13.89 -11.72 11.37
CA ASP A 229 -14.38 -11.20 10.10
C ASP A 229 -13.25 -11.18 9.06
N ALA A 230 -13.33 -12.09 8.10
CA ALA A 230 -12.33 -12.22 7.04
C ALA A 230 -12.33 -11.03 6.08
N SER A 231 -13.49 -10.43 5.80
CA SER A 231 -13.59 -9.28 4.88
C SER A 231 -12.87 -8.07 5.48
N ARG A 232 -13.16 -7.75 6.75
CA ARG A 232 -12.48 -6.67 7.49
C ARG A 232 -10.97 -6.89 7.58
N TYR A 233 -10.55 -8.14 7.77
CA TYR A 233 -9.14 -8.49 7.79
C TYR A 233 -8.44 -8.12 6.47
N HIS A 234 -9.01 -8.49 5.31
CA HIS A 234 -8.41 -8.18 4.02
C HIS A 234 -8.34 -6.67 3.76
N THR A 235 -9.41 -5.92 4.03
CA THR A 235 -9.42 -4.46 3.90
C THR A 235 -8.39 -3.80 4.82
N CYS A 236 -8.27 -4.28 6.07
CA CYS A 236 -7.30 -3.76 7.01
C CYS A 236 -5.84 -4.02 6.55
N LEU A 237 -5.57 -5.21 6.02
CA LEU A 237 -4.24 -5.53 5.47
C LEU A 237 -3.85 -4.63 4.30
N GLU A 238 -4.78 -4.38 3.38
CA GLU A 238 -4.55 -3.48 2.24
C GLU A 238 -4.22 -2.06 2.71
N GLY A 239 -4.99 -1.53 3.66
CA GLY A 239 -4.71 -0.22 4.26
C GLY A 239 -3.35 -0.16 4.96
N LEU A 240 -2.94 -1.23 5.65
CA LEU A 240 -1.66 -1.31 6.35
C LEU A 240 -0.47 -1.64 5.45
N GLY A 241 -0.69 -1.97 4.17
CA GLY A 241 0.36 -2.41 3.25
C GLY A 241 1.00 -3.75 3.62
N LEU A 242 0.21 -4.65 4.23
CA LEU A 242 0.67 -5.96 4.66
C LEU A 242 0.12 -7.06 3.76
N GLU A 243 0.95 -8.06 3.48
CA GLU A 243 0.47 -9.28 2.82
C GLU A 243 -0.04 -10.29 3.85
N PRO A 244 -1.09 -11.09 3.53
CA PRO A 244 -1.56 -12.13 4.43
C PRO A 244 -0.43 -13.06 4.88
N ARG A 245 0.48 -13.39 3.96
CA ARG A 245 1.65 -14.22 4.22
C ARG A 245 2.68 -13.61 5.19
N ALA A 246 2.73 -12.29 5.33
CA ALA A 246 3.61 -11.64 6.30
C ALA A 246 3.09 -11.78 7.74
N VAL A 247 1.78 -12.04 7.88
CA VAL A 247 1.07 -12.20 9.15
C VAL A 247 0.86 -13.68 9.47
N GLU A 248 0.62 -14.49 8.45
CA GLU A 248 0.31 -15.90 8.53
C GLU A 248 1.59 -16.75 8.47
N GLY A 249 1.76 -17.64 9.44
CA GLY A 249 2.94 -18.49 9.56
C GLY A 249 3.94 -18.03 10.63
N GLU A 250 5.19 -18.46 10.45
CA GLU A 250 6.32 -18.13 11.32
C GLU A 250 6.88 -16.76 10.95
N ILE A 251 6.89 -15.86 11.93
CA ILE A 251 7.39 -14.49 11.74
C ILE A 251 8.85 -14.47 12.19
N THR A 252 9.75 -14.30 11.24
CA THR A 252 11.17 -14.12 11.47
C THR A 252 11.59 -12.72 11.03
N LEU A 253 12.13 -11.95 11.96
CA LEU A 253 12.81 -10.67 11.72
C LEU A 253 14.32 -10.86 11.79
#